data_AF-A0A1D8T285-F1
#
_entry.id   AF-A0A1D8T285-F1
#
_cell.length_a   1.000
_cell.length_b   1.000
_cell.length_c   1.000
_cell.angle_alpha   90.00
_cell.angle_beta   90.00
_cell.angle_gamma   90.00
#
_symmetry.space_group_name_H-M   'P 1'
#
loop_
_entity.id
_entity.type
_entity.pdbx_description
1 polymer ?
#
loop_
_entity_poly.entity_id
_entity_poly.type
_entity_poly.pdbx_seq_one_letter_code
_entity_poly.pdbx_strand_id
1 'polypeptide(L)'
;MPPRRRSDAGAPDHLTAENLETITTAIKEGKRATVYLREAMPSLGLEAGTSAKVISVQGNTVVIRPKGVNDELPFEAEELLMSRIPAPKPVAASGPAVYQGIEPGPAATPKAPAPKTAAASQAVAPSSSPTPSRRTAKKVPAGVSVTIHAGADNDWSVTVATGAKKPGKAIAVAPDAVERAVRELGEESAIEAVESVIVAARNLAAARVDELTRQLEDARKALESLGAGE
;
A
#
# COMPACT_ATOMS: atom_id res chain seq x y z
N MET A 1 -9.80 44.85 35.64
CA MET A 1 -10.64 43.78 35.06
C MET A 1 -10.03 43.41 33.71
N PRO A 2 -9.39 42.24 33.56
CA PRO A 2 -8.67 41.89 32.34
C PRO A 2 -9.67 41.48 31.24
N PRO A 3 -9.35 41.72 29.95
CA PRO A 3 -10.24 41.36 28.86
C PRO A 3 -10.31 39.85 28.68
N ARG A 4 -11.53 39.34 28.50
CA ARG A 4 -11.83 37.96 28.14
C ARG A 4 -11.06 37.60 26.86
N ARG A 5 -10.14 36.63 26.94
CA ARG A 5 -9.59 35.96 25.75
C ARG A 5 -10.75 35.42 24.94
N ARG A 6 -11.00 36.02 23.77
CA ARG A 6 -11.56 35.30 22.63
C ARG A 6 -10.57 34.19 22.30
N SER A 7 -10.85 32.98 22.76
CA SER A 7 -10.23 31.77 22.21
C SER A 7 -11.04 31.40 20.96
N ASP A 8 -10.93 32.23 19.93
CA ASP A 8 -11.34 31.89 18.57
C ASP A 8 -10.20 32.34 17.66
N ALA A 9 -9.51 31.36 17.08
CA ALA A 9 -8.70 31.44 15.87
C ALA A 9 -8.21 30.01 15.61
N GLY A 10 -9.03 29.25 14.89
CA GLY A 10 -8.85 27.83 14.63
C GLY A 10 -7.50 27.50 14.00
N ALA A 11 -6.79 26.55 14.60
CA ALA A 11 -5.87 25.76 13.82
C ALA A 11 -6.68 25.08 12.72
N PRO A 12 -6.25 25.11 11.45
CA PRO A 12 -6.99 24.45 10.39
C PRO A 12 -7.06 22.96 10.74
N ASP A 13 -8.28 22.45 10.96
CA ASP A 13 -8.60 21.03 11.12
C ASP A 13 -8.41 20.25 9.80
N HIS A 14 -7.62 20.79 8.88
CA HIS A 14 -7.35 20.24 7.56
C HIS A 14 -5.99 20.69 7.03
N LEU A 15 -5.55 20.07 5.94
CA LEU A 15 -4.27 20.36 5.31
C LEU A 15 -4.38 21.66 4.47
N THR A 16 -3.66 22.70 4.88
CA THR A 16 -3.61 23.98 4.16
C THR A 16 -2.62 23.98 2.99
N ALA A 17 -2.69 25.00 2.12
CA ALA A 17 -1.77 25.16 1.00
C ALA A 17 -0.28 25.20 1.42
N GLU A 18 0.06 25.93 2.49
CA GLU A 18 1.43 25.99 3.04
C GLU A 18 1.93 24.61 3.51
N ASN A 19 1.02 23.83 4.09
CA ASN A 19 1.28 22.47 4.54
C ASN A 19 1.51 21.52 3.34
N LEU A 20 0.75 21.69 2.26
CA LEU A 20 0.94 20.95 1.00
C LEU A 20 2.30 21.27 0.36
N GLU A 21 2.72 22.54 0.35
CA GLU A 21 4.04 22.93 -0.16
C GLU A 21 5.18 22.29 0.64
N THR A 22 5.04 22.25 1.96
CA THR A 22 6.00 21.59 2.86
C THR A 22 6.07 20.09 2.58
N ILE A 23 4.92 19.41 2.43
CA ILE A 23 4.85 17.99 2.09
C ILE A 23 5.43 17.72 0.70
N THR A 24 5.12 18.56 -0.28
CA THR A 24 5.62 18.44 -1.64
C THR A 24 7.14 18.59 -1.67
N THR A 25 7.67 19.55 -0.92
CA THR A 25 9.13 19.75 -0.76
C THR A 25 9.77 18.53 -0.11
N ALA A 26 9.16 18.00 0.97
CA ALA A 26 9.63 16.78 1.62
C ALA A 26 9.65 15.58 0.66
N ILE A 27 8.63 15.40 -0.17
CA ILE A 27 8.57 14.32 -1.17
C ILE A 27 9.64 14.51 -2.25
N LYS A 28 9.86 15.74 -2.73
CA LYS A 28 10.94 16.07 -3.69
C LYS A 28 12.33 15.80 -3.10
N GLU A 29 12.52 16.04 -1.81
CA GLU A 29 13.73 15.69 -1.05
C GLU A 29 13.85 14.17 -0.77
N GLY A 30 12.87 13.36 -1.16
CA GLY A 30 12.83 11.91 -0.93
C GLY A 30 12.40 11.52 0.49
N LYS A 31 11.90 12.47 1.29
CA LYS A 31 11.38 12.22 2.64
C LYS A 31 9.93 11.72 2.59
N ARG A 32 9.60 10.80 3.50
CA ARG A 32 8.26 10.22 3.60
C ARG A 32 7.37 11.09 4.48
N ALA A 33 6.42 11.79 3.90
CA ALA A 33 5.39 12.51 4.64
C ALA A 33 4.28 11.57 5.14
N THR A 34 3.80 11.80 6.36
CA THR A 34 2.68 11.08 6.97
C THR A 34 1.58 12.08 7.30
N VAL A 35 0.36 11.75 6.91
CA VAL A 35 -0.85 12.53 7.18
C VAL A 35 -1.88 11.65 7.86
N TYR A 36 -2.96 12.23 8.37
CA TYR A 36 -4.03 11.50 9.06
C TYR A 36 -5.37 11.77 8.38
N LEU A 37 -6.21 10.74 8.22
CA LEU A 37 -7.58 10.90 7.74
C LEU A 37 -8.40 11.69 8.77
N ARG A 38 -9.22 12.63 8.32
CA ARG A 38 -10.19 13.32 9.18
C ARG A 38 -11.45 12.48 9.38
N GLU A 39 -12.00 11.95 8.29
CA GLU A 39 -13.24 11.18 8.28
C GLU A 39 -12.98 9.68 8.23
N ALA A 40 -13.89 8.90 8.81
CA ALA A 40 -13.84 7.45 8.74
C ALA A 40 -14.38 6.96 7.38
N MET A 41 -13.70 5.98 6.79
CA MET A 41 -14.15 5.24 5.61
C MET A 41 -14.36 3.77 5.99
N PRO A 42 -15.54 3.43 6.54
CA PRO A 42 -15.82 2.09 7.05
C PRO A 42 -15.83 1.02 5.95
N SER A 43 -16.16 1.38 4.70
CA SER A 43 -16.10 0.49 3.53
C SER A 43 -14.70 -0.10 3.29
N LEU A 44 -13.66 0.64 3.68
CA LEU A 44 -12.26 0.25 3.55
C LEU A 44 -11.62 -0.11 4.91
N GLY A 45 -12.42 -0.16 5.98
CA GLY A 45 -11.93 -0.40 7.34
C GLY A 45 -11.03 0.73 7.89
N LEU A 46 -11.22 1.95 7.40
CA LEU A 46 -10.44 3.12 7.80
C LEU A 46 -11.20 3.93 8.86
N GLU A 47 -10.61 4.06 10.03
CA GLU A 47 -11.13 4.91 11.11
C GLU A 47 -10.71 6.37 10.91
N ALA A 48 -11.49 7.29 11.47
CA ALA A 48 -11.09 8.69 11.59
C ALA A 48 -9.76 8.78 12.36
N GLY A 49 -8.83 9.60 11.88
CA GLY A 49 -7.47 9.71 12.43
C GLY A 49 -6.51 8.61 12.00
N THR A 50 -6.83 7.82 10.97
CA THR A 50 -5.93 6.80 10.43
C THR A 50 -4.73 7.45 9.74
N SER A 51 -3.52 7.02 10.11
CA SER A 51 -2.29 7.51 9.49
C SER A 51 -2.16 6.98 8.06
N ALA A 52 -1.84 7.83 7.12
CA ALA A 52 -1.60 7.51 5.73
C ALA A 52 -0.26 8.09 5.26
N LYS A 53 0.39 7.41 4.32
CA LYS A 53 1.65 7.87 3.73
C LYS A 53 1.37 8.63 2.45
N VAL A 54 1.94 9.81 2.28
CA VAL A 54 1.80 10.60 1.06
C VAL A 54 2.75 10.08 -0.02
N ILE A 55 2.22 9.92 -1.23
CA ILE A 55 2.94 9.45 -2.42
C ILE A 55 3.15 10.59 -3.40
N SER A 56 2.10 11.34 -3.70
CA SER A 56 2.13 12.49 -4.61
C SER A 56 1.11 13.54 -4.19
N VAL A 57 1.39 14.80 -4.51
CA VAL A 57 0.47 15.94 -4.33
C VAL A 57 0.22 16.54 -5.71
N GLN A 58 -1.06 16.70 -6.08
CA GLN A 58 -1.53 17.25 -7.34
C GLN A 58 -2.51 18.39 -7.05
N GLY A 59 -1.97 19.62 -6.93
CA GLY A 59 -2.79 20.77 -6.52
C GLY A 59 -3.41 20.53 -5.14
N ASN A 60 -4.73 20.35 -5.08
CA ASN A 60 -5.48 20.09 -3.85
C ASN A 60 -5.68 18.58 -3.54
N THR A 61 -5.46 17.72 -4.53
CA THR A 61 -5.65 16.28 -4.39
C THR A 61 -4.32 15.63 -3.98
N VAL A 62 -4.34 14.83 -2.93
CA VAL A 62 -3.19 14.13 -2.37
C VAL A 62 -3.39 12.63 -2.53
N VAL A 63 -2.48 11.99 -3.24
CA VAL A 63 -2.46 10.52 -3.35
C VAL A 63 -1.77 9.96 -2.11
N ILE A 64 -2.53 9.27 -1.27
CA ILE A 64 -2.05 8.68 -0.04
C ILE A 64 -2.27 7.16 -0.03
N ARG A 65 -1.50 6.47 0.81
CA ARG A 65 -1.68 5.06 1.15
C ARG A 65 -2.05 4.95 2.64
N PRO A 66 -3.35 4.84 2.97
CA PRO A 66 -3.81 4.68 4.36
C PRO A 66 -3.27 3.40 5.02
N LYS A 67 -3.02 3.46 6.32
CA LYS A 67 -2.60 2.28 7.08
C LYS A 67 -3.77 1.30 7.22
N GLY A 68 -3.64 0.13 6.60
CA GLY A 68 -4.69 -0.90 6.57
C GLY A 68 -5.17 -1.20 5.14
N VAL A 69 -4.96 -0.27 4.22
CA VAL A 69 -5.30 -0.39 2.80
C VAL A 69 -4.00 -0.35 2.00
N ASN A 70 -3.77 -1.37 1.17
CA ASN A 70 -2.55 -1.46 0.34
C ASN A 70 -2.69 -0.72 -1.00
N ASP A 71 -3.71 0.11 -1.15
CA ASP A 71 -4.03 0.87 -2.36
C ASP A 71 -3.64 2.33 -2.24
N GLU A 72 -3.48 2.96 -3.41
CA GLU A 72 -3.19 4.38 -3.55
C GLU A 72 -4.51 5.07 -3.84
N LEU A 73 -4.93 5.93 -2.93
CA LEU A 73 -6.24 6.56 -2.98
C LEU A 73 -6.05 8.07 -3.08
N PRO A 74 -6.74 8.72 -4.04
CA PRO A 74 -6.80 10.18 -4.10
C PRO A 74 -7.71 10.69 -2.97
N PHE A 75 -7.18 11.62 -2.18
CA PHE A 75 -7.90 12.30 -1.11
C PHE A 75 -7.75 13.80 -1.25
N GLU A 76 -8.74 14.57 -0.85
CA GLU A 76 -8.64 16.02 -0.87
C GLU A 76 -7.89 16.53 0.37
N ALA A 77 -7.19 17.66 0.23
CA ALA A 77 -6.47 18.29 1.33
C ALA A 77 -7.39 18.61 2.55
N GLU A 78 -8.68 18.85 2.29
CA GLU A 78 -9.70 19.12 3.31
C GLU A 78 -10.09 17.89 4.15
N GLU A 79 -9.83 16.69 3.63
CA GLU A 79 -10.11 15.40 4.28
C GLU A 79 -8.91 14.89 5.07
N LEU A 80 -7.78 15.57 4.99
CA LEU A 80 -6.51 15.17 5.58
C LEU A 80 -6.03 16.15 6.63
N LEU A 81 -5.33 15.61 7.62
CA LEU A 81 -4.75 16.35 8.72
C LEU A 81 -3.23 16.18 8.73
N MET A 82 -2.52 17.27 9.02
CA MET A 82 -1.07 17.25 9.23
C MET A 82 -0.70 16.52 10.54
N SER A 83 -1.56 16.63 11.56
CA SER A 83 -1.36 16.03 12.88
C SER A 83 -2.53 15.13 13.26
N ARG A 84 -2.27 14.09 14.03
CA ARG A 84 -3.30 13.16 14.49
C ARG A 84 -4.34 13.93 15.32
N ILE A 85 -5.63 13.72 15.03
CA ILE A 85 -6.70 14.13 15.95
C ILE A 85 -6.39 13.46 17.30
N PRO A 86 -6.22 14.23 18.40
CA PRO A 86 -6.08 13.63 19.71
C PRO A 86 -7.38 12.87 19.99
N ALA A 87 -7.28 11.54 20.15
CA ALA A 87 -8.39 10.76 20.67
C ALA A 87 -8.88 11.41 21.98
N PRO A 88 -10.19 11.44 22.25
CA PRO A 88 -10.69 11.95 23.52
C PRO A 88 -10.00 11.16 24.64
N LYS A 89 -9.18 11.86 25.42
CA LYS A 89 -8.54 11.28 26.59
C LYS A 89 -9.66 10.82 27.54
N PRO A 90 -9.67 9.57 28.01
CA PRO A 90 -10.34 9.27 29.27
C PRO A 90 -9.74 10.21 30.30
N VAL A 91 -10.59 10.89 31.08
CA VAL A 91 -10.16 11.81 32.12
C VAL A 91 -9.46 11.01 33.21
N ALA A 92 -8.17 10.74 33.02
CA ALA A 92 -7.29 10.29 34.08
C ALA A 92 -7.01 11.51 34.95
N ALA A 93 -7.56 11.48 36.16
CA ALA A 93 -7.39 12.48 37.19
C ALA A 93 -5.90 12.82 37.39
N SER A 94 -5.62 14.12 37.35
CA SER A 94 -4.34 14.71 37.69
C SER A 94 -3.92 14.38 39.13
N GLY A 95 -2.65 14.04 39.31
CA GLY A 95 -1.96 14.05 40.61
C GLY A 95 -0.44 14.10 40.40
N PRO A 96 0.31 15.06 40.99
CA PRO A 96 1.61 15.50 40.48
C PRO A 96 2.83 14.79 41.09
N ALA A 97 3.99 15.08 40.48
CA ALA A 97 5.34 14.58 40.76
C ALA A 97 5.87 14.86 42.18
N VAL A 98 6.85 14.04 42.64
CA VAL A 98 8.20 14.46 43.12
C VAL A 98 8.94 13.32 43.89
N TYR A 99 10.18 13.06 43.43
CA TYR A 99 11.42 12.59 44.09
C TYR A 99 11.59 11.23 44.84
N GLN A 100 12.63 10.53 44.37
CA GLN A 100 13.75 9.83 45.05
C GLN A 100 13.53 9.00 46.33
N GLY A 101 14.10 7.79 46.33
CA GLY A 101 14.47 7.09 47.58
C GLY A 101 14.93 5.64 47.33
N ILE A 102 16.05 5.27 47.93
CA ILE A 102 16.83 4.03 47.80
C ILE A 102 16.21 2.87 48.61
N GLU A 103 16.55 1.63 48.23
CA GLU A 103 16.53 0.29 48.92
C GLU A 103 16.52 0.25 50.48
N PRO A 104 16.41 -0.92 51.18
CA PRO A 104 16.21 -2.35 50.78
C PRO A 104 15.25 -3.21 51.66
N GLY A 105 14.81 -4.37 51.12
CA GLY A 105 14.53 -5.70 51.77
C GLY A 105 13.62 -5.84 53.02
N PRO A 106 13.40 -7.07 53.56
CA PRO A 106 13.60 -8.42 52.99
C PRO A 106 12.46 -9.45 53.24
N ALA A 107 12.54 -10.55 52.47
CA ALA A 107 12.31 -11.97 52.80
C ALA A 107 11.09 -12.47 53.61
N ALA A 108 10.36 -13.44 53.02
CA ALA A 108 10.18 -14.79 53.59
C ALA A 108 9.63 -15.81 52.55
N THR A 109 10.48 -16.80 52.28
CA THR A 109 10.34 -18.12 51.63
C THR A 109 9.33 -19.07 52.34
N PRO A 110 9.28 -20.40 52.04
CA PRO A 110 9.09 -21.15 50.78
C PRO A 110 8.11 -22.35 50.95
N LYS A 111 7.70 -23.04 49.86
CA LYS A 111 7.53 -24.52 49.87
C LYS A 111 7.36 -25.13 48.47
N ALA A 112 8.35 -25.95 48.08
CA ALA A 112 8.20 -27.10 47.17
C ALA A 112 7.70 -28.32 48.01
N PRO A 113 7.51 -29.58 47.51
CA PRO A 113 7.90 -30.17 46.21
C PRO A 113 6.91 -31.20 45.56
N ALA A 114 7.07 -31.40 44.22
CA ALA A 114 7.09 -32.61 43.36
C ALA A 114 6.19 -33.87 43.65
N PRO A 115 6.25 -35.02 42.91
CA PRO A 115 6.80 -35.38 41.57
C PRO A 115 5.89 -36.38 40.75
N LYS A 116 6.45 -36.98 39.66
CA LYS A 116 6.15 -38.30 39.01
C LYS A 116 5.01 -38.33 37.96
N THR A 117 5.03 -39.10 36.86
CA THR A 117 5.99 -40.04 36.25
C THR A 117 5.57 -40.33 34.78
N ALA A 118 6.56 -40.77 34.00
CA ALA A 118 6.57 -41.43 32.69
C ALA A 118 5.35 -42.21 32.17
N ALA A 119 5.18 -42.22 30.84
CA ALA A 119 5.03 -43.46 30.05
C ALA A 119 5.38 -43.22 28.56
N ALA A 120 6.27 -44.06 28.04
CA ALA A 120 6.66 -44.16 26.64
C ALA A 120 5.73 -45.12 25.87
N SER A 121 5.61 -44.94 24.55
CA SER A 121 5.33 -46.03 23.61
C SER A 121 5.95 -45.74 22.23
N GLN A 122 6.93 -46.59 21.91
CA GLN A 122 7.49 -46.96 20.61
C GLN A 122 6.39 -47.31 19.60
N ALA A 123 6.55 -47.44 18.28
CA ALA A 123 7.58 -47.15 17.27
C ALA A 123 6.99 -47.73 15.97
N VAL A 124 7.05 -47.05 14.81
CA VAL A 124 7.32 -47.69 13.52
C VAL A 124 7.83 -46.63 12.53
N ALA A 125 9.05 -46.82 12.03
CA ALA A 125 9.60 -46.28 10.78
C ALA A 125 9.92 -47.52 9.90
N PRO A 126 10.05 -47.48 8.55
CA PRO A 126 11.00 -46.59 7.86
C PRO A 126 10.67 -46.18 6.39
N SER A 127 11.24 -45.06 5.92
CA SER A 127 11.97 -45.00 4.63
C SER A 127 12.61 -43.62 4.40
N SER A 128 13.94 -43.63 4.55
CA SER A 128 15.00 -42.83 3.90
C SER A 128 14.72 -41.48 3.19
N SER A 129 15.28 -40.42 3.80
CA SER A 129 16.26 -39.44 3.24
C SER A 129 15.77 -38.24 2.40
N PRO A 130 16.46 -37.06 2.40
CA PRO A 130 17.45 -36.53 3.34
C PRO A 130 17.03 -35.19 3.98
N THR A 131 17.44 -35.01 5.23
CA THR A 131 17.46 -33.75 5.97
C THR A 131 18.24 -32.66 5.20
N PRO A 132 17.75 -31.42 5.06
CA PRO A 132 18.57 -30.35 4.50
C PRO A 132 19.71 -30.04 5.46
N SER A 133 20.90 -30.54 5.10
CA SER A 133 22.18 -30.18 5.69
C SER A 133 22.27 -28.66 5.78
N ARG A 134 22.41 -28.16 7.01
CA ARG A 134 22.67 -26.75 7.33
C ARG A 134 24.03 -26.36 6.73
N ARG A 135 24.07 -26.09 5.43
CA ARG A 135 25.22 -25.48 4.78
C ARG A 135 25.26 -24.03 5.23
N THR A 136 26.36 -23.67 5.88
CA THR A 136 26.79 -22.30 6.09
C THR A 136 26.87 -21.62 4.72
N ALA A 137 25.84 -20.85 4.38
CA ALA A 137 25.77 -20.17 3.10
C ALA A 137 26.88 -19.10 3.06
N LYS A 138 27.89 -19.34 2.22
CA LYS A 138 28.77 -18.27 1.72
C LYS A 138 27.87 -17.15 1.19
N LYS A 139 28.24 -15.90 1.48
CA LYS A 139 27.49 -14.68 1.12
C LYS A 139 27.55 -14.51 -0.40
N VAL A 140 26.73 -15.26 -1.13
CA VAL A 140 26.49 -15.08 -2.56
C VAL A 140 25.79 -13.72 -2.73
N PRO A 141 26.17 -12.88 -3.71
CA PRO A 141 25.44 -11.66 -4.00
C PRO A 141 23.96 -11.97 -4.22
N ALA A 142 23.09 -11.13 -3.67
CA ALA A 142 21.65 -11.28 -3.86
C ALA A 142 21.31 -11.18 -5.36
N GLY A 143 20.89 -12.28 -5.98
CA GLY A 143 20.46 -12.27 -7.39
C GLY A 143 19.21 -11.40 -7.59
N VAL A 144 19.08 -10.76 -8.75
CA VAL A 144 17.89 -9.95 -9.08
C VAL A 144 17.04 -10.72 -10.07
N SER A 145 15.74 -10.86 -9.79
CA SER A 145 14.77 -11.45 -10.70
C SER A 145 13.69 -10.44 -11.05
N VAL A 146 13.48 -10.21 -12.34
CA VAL A 146 12.43 -9.33 -12.86
C VAL A 146 11.37 -10.21 -13.52
N THR A 147 10.13 -10.11 -13.08
CA THR A 147 8.99 -10.85 -13.63
C THR A 147 8.02 -9.86 -14.27
N ILE A 148 7.66 -10.12 -15.52
CA ILE A 148 6.75 -9.30 -16.30
C ILE A 148 5.43 -10.06 -16.42
N HIS A 149 4.33 -9.39 -16.08
CA HIS A 149 2.99 -9.91 -16.23
C HIS A 149 2.29 -9.16 -17.37
N ALA A 150 1.79 -9.90 -18.35
CA ALA A 150 0.98 -9.38 -19.44
C ALA A 150 -0.48 -9.78 -19.23
N GLY A 151 -1.34 -8.79 -18.94
CA GLY A 151 -2.78 -8.95 -18.76
C GLY A 151 -3.56 -8.81 -20.07
N ALA A 152 -4.79 -9.33 -20.07
CA ALA A 152 -5.64 -9.45 -21.26
C ALA A 152 -6.16 -8.10 -21.82
N ASP A 153 -6.11 -7.03 -21.04
CA ASP A 153 -6.66 -5.70 -21.40
C ASP A 153 -5.58 -4.60 -21.40
N ASN A 154 -4.39 -4.87 -21.98
CA ASN A 154 -3.23 -3.96 -21.95
C ASN A 154 -2.71 -3.61 -20.54
N ASP A 155 -3.11 -4.35 -19.52
CA ASP A 155 -2.55 -4.21 -18.17
C ASP A 155 -1.22 -4.95 -18.09
N TRP A 156 -0.12 -4.20 -18.11
CA TRP A 156 1.22 -4.77 -17.97
C TRP A 156 1.80 -4.35 -16.63
N SER A 157 2.34 -5.32 -15.89
CA SER A 157 3.00 -5.04 -14.62
C SER A 157 4.34 -5.74 -14.47
N VAL A 158 5.28 -5.08 -13.82
CA VAL A 158 6.61 -5.60 -13.56
C VAL A 158 6.83 -5.74 -12.07
N THR A 159 7.32 -6.90 -11.68
CA THR A 159 7.65 -7.26 -10.31
C THR A 159 9.14 -7.55 -10.21
N VAL A 160 9.87 -6.77 -9.42
CA VAL A 160 11.31 -6.96 -9.20
C VAL A 160 11.54 -7.54 -7.82
N ALA A 161 12.26 -8.67 -7.74
CA ALA A 161 12.75 -9.24 -6.49
C ALA A 161 14.28 -9.20 -6.44
N THR A 162 14.83 -8.93 -5.26
CA THR A 162 16.29 -8.87 -5.02
C THR A 162 16.68 -9.81 -3.88
N GLY A 163 17.48 -10.81 -4.18
CA GLY A 163 17.88 -11.90 -3.29
C GLY A 163 16.72 -12.79 -2.88
N ALA A 164 16.83 -13.39 -1.70
CA ALA A 164 15.76 -14.21 -1.11
C ALA A 164 14.59 -13.38 -0.52
N LYS A 165 14.50 -12.08 -0.85
CA LYS A 165 13.43 -11.21 -0.35
C LYS A 165 12.19 -11.35 -1.21
N LYS A 166 11.03 -11.15 -0.59
CA LYS A 166 9.74 -11.16 -1.29
C LYS A 166 9.77 -10.18 -2.48
N PRO A 167 9.16 -10.54 -3.61
CA PRO A 167 9.02 -9.65 -4.75
C PRO A 167 8.43 -8.30 -4.33
N GLY A 168 8.95 -7.22 -4.92
CA GLY A 168 8.43 -5.87 -4.72
C GLY A 168 6.98 -5.73 -5.19
N LYS A 169 6.36 -4.56 -4.95
CA LYS A 169 5.00 -4.29 -5.45
C LYS A 169 5.04 -4.25 -6.99
N ALA A 170 4.02 -4.84 -7.62
CA ALA A 170 3.85 -4.79 -9.07
C ALA A 170 3.70 -3.32 -9.51
N ILE A 171 4.52 -2.90 -10.48
CA ILE A 171 4.51 -1.55 -11.04
C ILE A 171 3.87 -1.63 -12.41
N ALA A 172 2.81 -0.85 -12.64
CA ALA A 172 2.20 -0.73 -13.95
C ALA A 172 3.19 -0.10 -14.94
N VAL A 173 3.30 -0.70 -16.12
CA VAL A 173 4.22 -0.27 -17.18
C VAL A 173 3.51 -0.22 -18.52
N ALA A 174 3.98 0.65 -19.41
CA ALA A 174 3.48 0.69 -20.78
C ALA A 174 3.98 -0.54 -21.56
N PRO A 175 3.15 -1.17 -22.41
CA PRO A 175 3.55 -2.29 -23.26
C PRO A 175 4.75 -1.93 -24.15
N ASP A 176 4.79 -0.72 -24.73
CA ASP A 176 5.90 -0.28 -25.58
C ASP A 176 7.23 -0.14 -24.79
N ALA A 177 7.17 0.11 -23.49
CA ALA A 177 8.36 0.16 -22.63
C ALA A 177 8.88 -1.24 -22.35
N VAL A 178 7.98 -2.22 -22.21
CA VAL A 178 8.34 -3.64 -22.06
C VAL A 178 8.97 -4.17 -23.34
N GLU A 179 8.39 -3.88 -24.51
CA GLU A 179 8.96 -4.25 -25.82
C GLU A 179 10.40 -3.72 -25.99
N ARG A 180 10.63 -2.43 -25.68
CA ARG A 180 11.98 -1.84 -25.75
C ARG A 180 12.96 -2.53 -24.80
N ALA A 181 12.56 -2.77 -23.55
CA ALA A 181 13.42 -3.43 -22.56
C ALA A 181 13.75 -4.88 -22.95
N VAL A 182 12.79 -5.62 -23.50
CA VAL A 182 12.99 -7.00 -23.95
C VAL A 182 13.84 -7.04 -25.23
N ARG A 183 13.69 -6.05 -26.11
CA ARG A 183 14.56 -5.89 -27.29
C ARG A 183 16.01 -5.58 -26.91
N GLU A 184 16.23 -4.79 -25.86
CA GLU A 184 17.58 -4.53 -25.31
C GLU A 184 18.20 -5.76 -24.64
N LEU A 185 17.38 -6.65 -24.07
CA LEU A 185 17.84 -7.93 -23.51
C LEU A 185 18.29 -8.92 -24.60
N GLY A 186 17.83 -8.74 -25.85
CA GLY A 186 18.27 -9.52 -27.02
C GLY A 186 17.78 -10.97 -27.05
N GLU A 187 16.71 -11.29 -26.31
CA GLU A 187 16.09 -12.62 -26.33
C GLU A 187 14.95 -12.66 -27.35
N GLU A 188 15.23 -13.18 -28.56
CA GLU A 188 14.28 -13.19 -29.68
C GLU A 188 12.93 -13.85 -29.35
N SER A 189 12.94 -14.96 -28.62
CA SER A 189 11.70 -15.65 -28.21
C SER A 189 10.84 -14.80 -27.29
N ALA A 190 11.45 -13.99 -26.42
CA ALA A 190 10.72 -13.09 -25.55
C ALA A 190 10.19 -11.87 -26.32
N ILE A 191 10.96 -11.37 -27.30
CA ILE A 191 10.56 -10.26 -28.18
C ILE A 191 9.32 -10.66 -28.98
N GLU A 192 9.36 -11.79 -29.71
CA GLU A 192 8.24 -12.28 -30.52
C GLU A 192 6.99 -12.54 -29.66
N ALA A 193 7.16 -13.12 -28.47
CA ALA A 193 6.05 -13.38 -27.56
C ALA A 193 5.39 -12.08 -27.07
N VAL A 194 6.18 -11.07 -26.70
CA VAL A 194 5.67 -9.77 -26.25
C VAL A 194 4.98 -9.03 -27.39
N GLU A 195 5.60 -8.96 -28.57
CA GLU A 195 5.01 -8.32 -29.75
C GLU A 195 3.69 -8.99 -30.16
N SER A 196 3.63 -10.33 -30.13
CA SER A 196 2.41 -11.10 -30.41
C SER A 196 1.27 -10.73 -29.43
N VAL A 197 1.56 -10.62 -28.13
CA VAL A 197 0.57 -10.23 -27.12
C VAL A 197 0.10 -8.78 -27.35
N ILE A 198 1.01 -7.85 -27.66
CA ILE A 198 0.67 -6.45 -27.92
C ILE A 198 -0.23 -6.33 -29.16
N VAL A 199 0.10 -7.04 -30.25
CA VAL A 199 -0.71 -7.04 -31.48
C VAL A 199 -2.09 -7.65 -31.22
N ALA A 200 -2.17 -8.77 -30.50
CA ALA A 200 -3.44 -9.39 -30.12
C ALA A 200 -4.32 -8.44 -29.30
N ALA A 201 -3.73 -7.73 -28.33
CA ALA A 201 -4.44 -6.75 -27.51
C ALA A 201 -4.94 -5.55 -28.35
N ARG A 202 -4.15 -5.07 -29.32
CA ARG A 202 -4.57 -4.01 -30.26
C ARG A 202 -5.72 -4.46 -31.14
N ASN A 203 -5.69 -5.69 -31.64
CA ASN A 203 -6.78 -6.24 -32.46
C ASN A 203 -8.08 -6.38 -31.65
N LEU A 204 -7.99 -6.82 -30.39
CA LEU A 204 -9.16 -6.90 -29.50
C LEU A 204 -9.73 -5.50 -29.21
N ALA A 205 -8.86 -4.52 -28.96
CA ALA A 205 -9.28 -3.13 -28.78
C ALA A 205 -9.97 -2.58 -30.05
N ALA A 206 -9.40 -2.82 -31.24
CA ALA A 206 -10.00 -2.42 -32.51
C ALA A 206 -11.38 -3.05 -32.71
N ALA A 207 -11.53 -4.36 -32.47
CA ALA A 207 -12.82 -5.05 -32.57
C ALA A 207 -13.88 -4.48 -31.60
N ARG A 208 -13.47 -4.13 -30.37
CA ARG A 208 -14.37 -3.45 -29.41
C ARG A 208 -14.79 -2.07 -29.91
N VAL A 209 -13.89 -1.31 -30.53
CA VAL A 209 -14.22 0.00 -31.09
C VAL A 209 -15.20 -0.14 -32.25
N ASP A 210 -14.96 -1.06 -33.18
CA ASP A 210 -15.84 -1.29 -34.33
C ASP A 210 -17.26 -1.67 -33.88
N GLU A 211 -17.37 -2.54 -32.88
CA GLU A 211 -18.66 -2.93 -32.29
C GLU A 211 -19.37 -1.73 -31.63
N LEU A 212 -18.65 -0.94 -30.83
CA LEU A 212 -19.22 0.25 -30.21
C LEU A 212 -19.64 1.30 -31.24
N THR A 213 -18.86 1.49 -32.32
CA THR A 213 -19.22 2.39 -33.42
C THR A 213 -20.50 1.93 -34.11
N ARG A 214 -20.64 0.63 -34.36
CA ARG A 214 -21.87 0.06 -34.94
C ARG A 214 -23.09 0.28 -34.05
N GLN A 215 -22.94 0.10 -32.74
CA GLN A 215 -24.01 0.38 -31.77
C GLN A 215 -24.40 1.86 -31.75
N LEU A 216 -23.41 2.77 -31.85
CA LEU A 216 -23.68 4.22 -31.92
C LEU A 216 -24.37 4.63 -33.23
N GLU A 217 -24.01 4.02 -34.35
CA GLU A 217 -24.68 4.26 -35.63
C GLU A 217 -26.13 3.79 -35.62
N ASP A 218 -26.40 2.60 -35.08
CA ASP A 218 -27.76 2.07 -34.96
C ASP A 218 -28.61 2.94 -34.02
N ALA A 219 -28.05 3.35 -32.88
CA ALA A 219 -28.71 4.28 -31.96
C ALA A 219 -28.99 5.64 -32.61
N ARG A 220 -28.05 6.19 -33.39
CA ARG A 220 -28.26 7.43 -34.14
C ARG A 220 -29.38 7.29 -35.17
N LYS A 221 -29.43 6.18 -35.90
CA LYS A 221 -30.46 5.91 -36.91
C LYS A 221 -31.85 5.74 -36.29
N ALA A 222 -31.93 5.11 -35.11
CA ALA A 222 -33.16 5.00 -34.34
C ALA A 222 -33.65 6.39 -33.89
N LEU A 223 -32.74 7.26 -33.42
CA LEU A 223 -33.06 8.64 -33.06
C LEU A 223 -33.51 9.48 -34.27
N GLU A 224 -32.85 9.35 -35.42
CA GLU A 224 -33.25 10.04 -36.66
C GLU A 224 -34.65 9.59 -37.12
N SER A 225 -34.98 8.30 -36.99
CA SER A 225 -36.31 7.77 -37.30
C SER A 225 -37.41 8.32 -36.38
N LEU A 226 -37.07 8.64 -35.13
CA LEU A 226 -38.00 9.30 -34.19
C LEU A 226 -38.09 10.82 -34.42
N GLY A 227 -36.97 11.47 -34.77
CA GLY A 227 -36.91 12.92 -34.98
C GLY A 227 -37.39 13.41 -36.35
N ALA A 228 -37.33 12.57 -37.39
CA ALA A 228 -37.86 12.88 -38.72
C ALA A 228 -39.41 12.75 -38.82
N GLY A 229 -40.07 12.37 -37.72
CA GLY A 229 -41.52 12.24 -37.61
C GLY A 229 -42.22 13.39 -36.88
N GLU A 230 -41.49 14.45 -36.51
CA GLU A 230 -42.03 15.72 -35.98
C GLU A 230 -41.96 16.81 -37.05
#